data_AF-A0A432IB75-F1
#
_entry.id   AF-A0A432IB75-F1
#
_cell.length_a   1.000
_cell.length_b   1.000
_cell.length_c   1.000
_cell.angle_alpha   90.00
_cell.angle_beta   90.00
_cell.angle_gamma   90.00
#
_symmetry.space_group_name_H-M   'P 1'
#
loop_
_entity.id
_entity.type
_entity.pdbx_description
1 polymer ?
#
loop_
_entity_poly.entity_id
_entity_poly.type
_entity_poly.pdbx_seq_one_letter_code
_entity_poly.pdbx_strand_id
1 'polypeptide(L)' 'MKIEVLGTGCKNCKELYNRVLKALEVAGVEAEVIKEEDIVKIMEAGLMSTPGLRIDGNVVSYG' A
#
# COMPACT_ATOMS: atom_id res chain seq x y z
N MET A 1 6.67 7.49 -8.67
CA MET A 1 5.59 7.39 -7.66
C MET A 1 5.82 6.09 -6.89
N LYS A 2 5.86 6.13 -5.56
CA LYS A 2 6.19 4.95 -4.74
C LYS A 2 4.98 4.54 -3.93
N ILE A 3 4.45 3.35 -4.17
CA ILE A 3 3.24 2.86 -3.53
C ILE A 3 3.60 1.74 -2.57
N GLU A 4 3.44 1.98 -1.28
CA GLU A 4 3.74 1.05 -0.20
C GLU A 4 2.42 0.52 0.36
N VAL A 5 2.16 -0.77 0.16
CA VAL A 5 1.03 -1.48 0.73
C VAL A 5 1.41 -1.94 2.12
N LEU A 6 0.90 -1.25 3.13
CA LEU A 6 1.15 -1.43 4.54
C LEU A 6 0.20 -2.47 5.12
N GLY A 7 0.66 -3.70 5.35
CA GLY A 7 -0.19 -4.72 5.93
C GLY A 7 0.50 -6.05 6.12
N THR A 8 0.08 -6.80 7.14
CA THR A 8 0.70 -8.05 7.63
C THR A 8 0.52 -9.26 6.70
N GLY A 9 0.43 -9.05 5.39
CA GLY A 9 0.38 -10.14 4.40
C GLY A 9 -0.99 -10.80 4.21
N CYS A 10 -2.07 -10.24 4.76
CA CYS A 10 -3.43 -10.76 4.58
C CYS A 10 -3.86 -10.83 3.11
N LYS A 11 -4.89 -11.64 2.82
CA LYS A 11 -5.44 -11.82 1.46
C LYS A 11 -5.85 -10.48 0.81
N ASN A 12 -6.39 -9.56 1.60
CA ASN A 12 -6.75 -8.21 1.18
C ASN A 12 -5.55 -7.37 0.74
N CYS A 13 -4.39 -7.48 1.41
CA CYS A 13 -3.17 -6.76 1.04
C CYS A 13 -2.66 -7.20 -0.35
N LYS A 14 -2.73 -8.51 -0.64
CA LYS A 14 -2.36 -9.05 -1.95
C LYS A 14 -3.33 -8.58 -3.04
N GLU A 15 -4.63 -8.52 -2.73
CA GLU A 15 -5.63 -8.03 -3.68
C GLU A 15 -5.45 -6.54 -3.97
N LEU A 16 -5.20 -5.73 -2.94
CA LEU A 16 -4.91 -4.30 -3.06
C LEU A 16 -3.72 -4.06 -3.99
N TYR A 17 -2.61 -4.77 -3.77
CA TYR A 17 -1.43 -4.70 -4.62
C TYR A 17 -1.75 -4.96 -6.10
N ASN A 18 -2.53 -6.01 -6.37
CA ASN A 18 -2.89 -6.40 -7.74
C ASN A 18 -3.83 -5.36 -8.40
N ARG A 19 -4.74 -4.77 -7.61
CA ARG A 19 -5.61 -3.67 -8.06
C ARG A 19 -4.82 -2.41 -8.35
N VAL A 20 -3.84 -2.07 -7.50
CA VAL A 20 -2.95 -0.92 -7.70
C VAL A 20 -2.15 -1.09 -8.98
N LEU A 21 -1.54 -2.25 -9.22
CA LEU A 21 -0.83 -2.53 -10.47
C LEU A 21 -1.73 -2.34 -11.70
N LYS A 22 -2.95 -2.87 -11.68
CA LYS A 22 -3.91 -2.66 -12.76
C LYS A 22 -4.29 -1.18 -12.91
N ALA A 23 -4.49 -0.46 -11.81
CA ALA A 23 -4.82 0.96 -11.85
C ALA A 23 -3.68 1.79 -12.44
N LEU A 24 -2.43 1.46 -12.13
CA LEU A 24 -1.24 2.07 -12.70
C LEU A 24 -1.13 1.84 -14.21
N GLU A 25 -1.36 0.60 -14.64
CA GLU A 25 -1.36 0.22 -16.06
C GLU A 25 -2.45 0.97 -16.85
N VAL A 26 -3.67 1.05 -16.29
CA VAL A 26 -4.78 1.79 -16.90
C VAL A 26 -4.53 3.30 -16.88
N ALA A 27 -3.91 3.83 -15.83
CA ALA A 27 -3.57 5.24 -15.72
C ALA A 27 -2.35 5.63 -16.56
N GLY A 28 -1.57 4.65 -17.07
CA GLY A 28 -0.30 4.90 -17.75
C GLY A 28 0.76 5.51 -16.85
N VAL A 29 0.68 5.27 -15.54
CA VAL A 29 1.61 5.84 -14.54
C VAL A 29 2.56 4.75 -14.06
N GLU A 30 3.86 4.99 -14.20
CA GLU A 30 4.88 4.11 -13.62
C GLU A 30 5.03 4.41 -12.12
N ALA A 31 4.64 3.44 -11.29
CA ALA A 31 4.86 3.49 -9.85
C ALA A 31 5.48 2.20 -9.32
N GLU A 32 6.38 2.35 -8.35
CA GLU A 32 7.04 1.25 -7.67
C GLU A 32 6.14 0.77 -6.54
N VAL A 33 5.55 -0.43 -6.69
CA VAL A 33 4.66 -0.99 -5.67
C VAL A 33 5.44 -1.93 -4.76
N ILE A 34 5.52 -1.61 -3.47
CA ILE A 34 6.22 -2.38 -2.44
C ILE A 34 5.21 -2.82 -1.39
N LYS A 35 5.38 -4.03 -0.85
CA LYS A 35 4.59 -4.48 0.31
C LYS A 35 5.43 -4.29 1.55
N GLU A 36 4.87 -3.54 2.48
CA GLU A 36 5.47 -3.23 3.76
C GLU A 36 4.70 -4.01 4.83
N GLU A 37 5.27 -5.14 5.25
CA GLU A 37 4.63 -6.07 6.19
C GLU A 37 5.02 -5.78 7.64
N ASP A 38 5.87 -4.77 7.85
CA ASP A 38 6.46 -4.44 9.12
C ASP A 38 5.51 -3.58 9.97
N ILE A 39 5.01 -4.17 11.06
CA ILE A 39 4.06 -3.51 11.98
C ILE A 39 4.65 -2.21 12.54
N VAL A 40 5.98 -2.14 12.73
CA VAL A 40 6.65 -0.94 13.24
C VAL A 40 6.46 0.23 12.27
N LYS A 41 6.73 0.01 10.97
CA LYS A 41 6.55 1.05 9.94
C LYS A 41 5.08 1.46 9.76
N ILE A 42 4.16 0.52 9.96
CA ILE A 42 2.71 0.78 9.90
C ILE A 42 2.31 1.71 11.05
N MET A 43 2.77 1.43 12.27
CA MET A 43 2.54 2.29 13.42
C MET A 43 3.23 3.66 13.28
N GLU A 44 4.45 3.70 12.76
CA GLU A 44 5.15 4.97 12.44
C GLU A 44 4.41 5.79 11.39
N ALA A 45 3.71 5.13 10.46
CA ALA A 45 2.84 5.79 9.49
C ALA A 45 1.51 6.28 10.10
N GLY A 46 1.26 6.05 11.39
CA GLY A 46 0.04 6.45 12.10
C GLY A 46 -1.17 5.56 11.79
N LEU A 47 -0.95 4.38 11.19
CA LEU A 47 -2.02 3.43 10.90
C LEU A 47 -2.35 2.62 12.14
N MET A 48 -3.55 2.79 12.68
CA MET A 48 -4.07 1.93 13.75
C MET A 48 -4.67 0.63 13.22
N SER A 49 -5.08 0.60 11.95
CA SER A 49 -5.70 -0.54 11.28
C SER A 49 -5.00 -0.82 9.97
N THR A 50 -4.69 -2.09 9.74
CA THR A 50 -4.19 -2.62 8.47
C THR A 50 -5.31 -3.37 7.76
N PRO A 51 -5.37 -3.37 6.41
CA PRO A 51 -4.40 -2.79 5.46
C PRO A 51 -4.44 -1.26 5.29
N GLY A 52 -3.25 -0.67 5.11
CA GLY A 52 -3.04 0.69 4.68
C GLY A 52 -2.35 0.78 3.32
N LEU A 53 -2.57 1.89 2.62
CA LEU A 53 -1.92 2.25 1.37
C LEU A 53 -1.22 3.58 1.56
N ARG A 54 0.09 3.59 1.31
CA ARG A 54 0.93 4.79 1.34
C ARG A 54 1.45 5.07 -0.06
N ILE A 55 1.35 6.31 -0.51
CA ILE A 55 1.84 6.76 -1.83
C ILE A 55 2.78 7.94 -1.59
N ASP A 56 4.02 7.83 -2.07
CA ASP A 56 5.07 8.85 -1.92
C ASP A 56 5.20 9.36 -0.47
N GLY A 57 5.20 8.42 0.49
CA GLY A 57 5.29 8.70 1.92
C GLY A 57 3.99 9.16 2.59
N ASN A 58 2.92 9.39 1.83
CA ASN A 58 1.63 9.84 2.35
C ASN A 58 0.62 8.70 2.43
N VAL A 59 0.01 8.48 3.60
CA VAL A 59 -1.06 7.49 3.75
C VAL A 59 -2.31 8.02 3.04
N VAL A 60 -2.77 7.32 2.01
CA VAL A 60 -3.93 7.72 1.20
C VAL A 60 -5.18 6.90 1.52
N SER A 61 -5.01 5.72 2.10
CA SER A 61 -6.13 4.83 2.45
C SER A 61 -5.74 3.91 3.58
N TYR A 62 -6.68 3.61 4.46
CA TYR A 62 -6.51 2.67 5.58
C TYR A 62 -7.87 2.13 6.01
N GLY A 63 -7.93 0.85 6.37
CA GLY A 63 -9.18 0.21 6.78
C GLY A 63 -9.06 -1.28 7.02
#